data_AF-A0A345IH67-F1
#
_entry.id   AF-A0A345IH67-F1
#
_cell.length_a   1.000
_cell.length_b   1.000
_cell.length_c   1.000
_cell.angle_alpha   90.00
_cell.angle_beta   90.00
_cell.angle_gamma   90.00
#
_symmetry.space_group_name_H-M   'P 1'
#
loop_
_entity.id
_entity.type
_entity.pdbx_description
1 polymer ?
#
loop_
_entity_poly.entity_id
_entity_poly.type
_entity_poly.pdbx_seq_one_letter_code
_entity_poly.pdbx_strand_id
1 'polypeptide(L)'
;MSRDTRLYLAWLVALVATIGSLYFSEVRQFNPCILCWAQRIFMYPLAVMLGIAAFVGDHSVRRYVLPLAVLGLGFAVFQNLETWGIVPTIKACTINAGAACNTPWEVWGKGQDALNRTLTIPVLSMIAFSAILALLSWPRSRAAVHEGVSAQG
;
A
#
# COMPACT_ATOMS: atom_id res chain seq x y z
N MET A 1 18.32 -11.28 -0.28
CA MET A 1 16.97 -11.60 0.22
C MET A 1 16.35 -12.71 -0.62
N SER A 2 15.94 -13.82 -0.01
CA SER A 2 15.30 -14.93 -0.74
C SER A 2 13.94 -14.48 -1.33
N ARG A 3 13.37 -15.27 -2.25
CA ARG A 3 12.06 -14.94 -2.82
C ARG A 3 10.94 -15.08 -1.79
N ASP A 4 11.04 -16.07 -0.92
CA ASP A 4 10.08 -16.31 0.15
C ASP A 4 10.12 -15.16 1.15
N THR A 5 11.31 -14.73 1.59
CA THR A 5 11.44 -13.56 2.49
C THR A 5 10.79 -12.31 1.90
N ARG A 6 10.92 -12.08 0.58
CA ARG A 6 10.24 -10.96 -0.10
C ARG A 6 8.72 -11.08 -0.06
N LEU A 7 8.17 -12.27 -0.29
CA LEU A 7 6.73 -12.50 -0.19
C LEU A 7 6.23 -12.32 1.25
N TYR A 8 6.93 -12.88 2.23
CA TYR A 8 6.59 -12.73 3.65
C TYR A 8 6.62 -11.26 4.10
N LEU A 9 7.64 -10.49 3.68
CA LEU A 9 7.71 -9.06 3.99
C LEU A 9 6.58 -8.27 3.31
N ALA A 10 6.27 -8.58 2.04
CA ALA A 10 5.17 -7.92 1.34
C ALA A 10 3.82 -8.21 2.01
N TRP A 11 3.62 -9.46 2.44
CA TRP A 11 2.46 -9.85 3.24
C TRP A 11 2.39 -9.10 4.56
N LEU A 12 3.51 -9.01 5.30
CA LEU A 12 3.57 -8.30 6.58
C LEU A 12 3.16 -6.81 6.42
N VAL A 13 3.66 -6.15 5.37
CA VAL A 13 3.27 -4.77 5.05
C VAL A 13 1.76 -4.66 4.79
N ALA A 14 1.20 -5.55 3.96
CA ALA A 14 -0.23 -5.55 3.66
C ALA A 14 -1.09 -5.84 4.90
N LEU A 15 -0.63 -6.72 5.78
CA LEU A 15 -1.29 -7.07 7.04
C LEU A 15 -1.30 -5.88 8.01
N VAL A 16 -0.15 -5.25 8.23
CA VAL A 16 -0.03 -4.06 9.10
C VAL A 16 -0.88 -2.91 8.55
N ALA A 17 -0.88 -2.69 7.24
CA ALA A 17 -1.71 -1.66 6.61
C ALA A 17 -3.22 -1.93 6.80
N THR A 18 -3.65 -3.19 6.65
CA THR A 18 -5.04 -3.60 6.88
C THR A 18 -5.46 -3.40 8.34
N ILE A 19 -4.65 -3.87 9.29
CA ILE A 19 -4.92 -3.73 10.73
C ILE A 19 -4.91 -2.24 11.13
N GLY A 20 -3.92 -1.46 10.68
CA GLY A 20 -3.85 -0.03 10.96
C GLY A 20 -5.07 0.72 10.43
N SER A 21 -5.50 0.41 9.20
CA SER A 21 -6.74 0.94 8.62
C SER A 21 -7.97 0.64 9.49
N LEU A 22 -8.11 -0.59 9.99
CA LEU A 22 -9.23 -0.97 10.86
C LEU A 22 -9.14 -0.28 12.22
N TYR A 23 -7.95 -0.20 12.81
CA TYR A 23 -7.72 0.47 14.09
C TYR A 23 -8.15 1.94 14.05
N PHE A 24 -7.83 2.66 12.97
CA PHE A 24 -8.23 4.06 12.83
C PHE A 24 -9.76 4.23 12.75
N SER A 25 -10.48 3.31 12.12
CA SER A 25 -11.94 3.36 12.01
C SER A 25 -12.64 2.93 13.30
N GLU A 26 -12.27 1.77 13.83
CA GLU A 26 -13.02 1.16 14.93
C GLU A 26 -12.59 1.68 16.31
N VAL A 27 -11.31 1.98 16.50
CA VAL A 27 -10.79 2.39 17.81
C VAL A 27 -10.72 3.91 17.91
N ARG A 28 -10.21 4.57 16.87
CA ARG A 28 -10.05 6.03 16.83
C ARG A 28 -11.27 6.76 16.26
N GLN A 29 -12.27 6.03 15.76
CA GLN A 29 -13.52 6.58 15.22
C GLN A 29 -13.28 7.59 14.08
N PHE A 30 -12.19 7.41 13.31
CA PHE A 30 -11.92 8.20 12.12
C PHE A 30 -12.77 7.68 10.97
N ASN A 31 -13.75 8.47 10.57
CA ASN A 31 -14.70 8.08 9.55
C ASN A 31 -13.99 8.01 8.18
N PRO A 32 -14.02 6.86 7.48
CA PRO A 32 -13.33 6.72 6.20
C PRO A 32 -14.08 7.48 5.09
N CYS A 33 -13.34 8.31 4.37
CA CYS A 33 -13.84 8.93 3.15
C CYS A 33 -13.94 7.91 2.00
N ILE A 34 -14.57 8.31 0.89
CA ILE A 34 -14.76 7.46 -0.29
C ILE A 34 -13.43 6.98 -0.92
N LEU A 35 -12.39 7.83 -0.91
CA LEU A 35 -11.05 7.48 -1.42
C LEU A 35 -10.34 6.48 -0.49
N CYS A 36 -10.43 6.65 0.83
CA CYS A 36 -9.92 5.69 1.80
C CYS A 36 -10.62 4.33 1.62
N TRP A 37 -11.93 4.35 1.36
CA TRP A 37 -12.69 3.13 1.05
C TRP A 37 -12.20 2.44 -0.22
N ALA A 38 -11.93 3.20 -1.29
CA ALA A 38 -11.32 2.64 -2.50
C ALA A 38 -9.97 1.97 -2.18
N GLN A 39 -9.10 2.63 -1.42
CA GLN A 39 -7.82 2.04 -1.00
C GLN A 39 -7.99 0.76 -0.18
N ARG A 40 -8.98 0.67 0.72
CA ARG A 40 -9.30 -0.55 1.47
C ARG A 40 -9.69 -1.72 0.57
N ILE A 41 -10.50 -1.46 -0.46
CA ILE A 41 -10.91 -2.47 -1.45
C ILE A 41 -9.68 -3.07 -2.15
N PHE A 42 -8.64 -2.27 -2.39
CA PHE A 42 -7.39 -2.78 -2.97
C PHE A 42 -6.47 -3.43 -1.92
N MET A 43 -6.38 -2.89 -0.70
CA MET A 43 -5.43 -3.38 0.32
C MET A 43 -5.86 -4.68 1.00
N TYR A 44 -7.15 -4.85 1.32
CA TYR A 44 -7.60 -5.99 2.13
C TYR A 44 -7.45 -7.33 1.38
N PRO A 45 -7.82 -7.43 0.08
CA PRO A 45 -7.55 -8.64 -0.69
C PRO A 45 -6.05 -8.93 -0.83
N LEU A 46 -5.19 -7.90 -0.89
CA LEU A 46 -3.74 -8.09 -0.94
C LEU A 46 -3.20 -8.78 0.32
N ALA A 47 -3.69 -8.42 1.50
CA ALA A 47 -3.29 -9.07 2.75
C ALA A 47 -3.62 -10.57 2.76
N VAL A 48 -4.78 -10.95 2.21
CA VAL A 48 -5.20 -12.36 2.11
C VAL A 48 -4.39 -13.10 1.04
N MET A 49 -4.32 -12.57 -0.18
CA MET A 49 -3.64 -13.22 -1.30
C MET A 49 -2.13 -13.38 -1.05
N LEU A 50 -1.46 -12.35 -0.52
CA LEU A 50 -0.05 -12.43 -0.17
C LEU A 50 0.19 -13.38 0.99
N GLY A 51 -0.73 -13.48 1.94
CA GLY A 51 -0.64 -14.42 3.05
C GLY A 51 -0.66 -15.87 2.56
N ILE A 52 -1.67 -16.23 1.78
CA ILE A 52 -1.79 -17.57 1.18
C ILE A 52 -0.53 -17.90 0.36
N ALA A 53 -0.10 -16.97 -0.50
CA ALA A 53 1.08 -17.16 -1.33
C ALA A 53 2.38 -17.30 -0.53
N ALA A 54 2.51 -16.59 0.60
CA ALA A 54 3.68 -16.68 1.47
C ALA A 54 3.76 -18.06 2.17
N PHE A 55 2.64 -18.58 2.67
CA PHE A 55 2.60 -19.90 3.33
C PHE A 55 2.78 -21.07 2.35
N VAL A 56 2.25 -20.95 1.13
CA VAL A 56 2.36 -22.00 0.09
C VAL A 56 3.67 -21.88 -0.70
N GLY A 57 4.35 -20.72 -0.66
CA GLY A 57 5.52 -20.43 -1.49
C GLY A 57 5.18 -20.16 -2.96
N ASP A 58 3.93 -19.78 -3.28
CA ASP A 58 3.49 -19.54 -4.65
C ASP A 58 3.85 -18.13 -5.14
N HIS A 59 4.93 -18.03 -5.92
CA HIS A 59 5.36 -16.77 -6.53
C HIS A 59 4.52 -16.33 -7.74
N SER A 60 3.63 -17.18 -8.27
CA SER A 60 2.77 -16.84 -9.39
C SER A 60 1.75 -15.75 -9.04
N VAL A 61 1.45 -15.56 -7.75
CA VAL A 61 0.54 -14.54 -7.22
C VAL A 61 0.89 -13.11 -7.68
N ARG A 62 2.17 -12.86 -7.98
CA ARG A 62 2.68 -11.54 -8.42
C ARG A 62 1.90 -11.00 -9.62
N ARG A 63 1.43 -11.87 -10.53
CA ARG A 63 0.69 -11.46 -11.73
C ARG A 63 -0.65 -10.77 -11.43
N TYR A 64 -1.26 -11.09 -10.29
CA TYR A 64 -2.54 -10.51 -9.87
C TYR A 64 -2.35 -9.44 -8.79
N VAL A 65 -1.39 -9.62 -7.91
CA VAL A 65 -1.10 -8.66 -6.83
C VAL A 65 -0.51 -7.36 -7.37
N LEU A 66 0.42 -7.41 -8.34
CA LEU A 66 1.05 -6.20 -8.88
C LEU A 66 0.04 -5.20 -9.47
N PRO A 67 -0.85 -5.57 -10.41
CA PRO A 67 -1.81 -4.61 -10.96
C PRO A 67 -2.75 -4.07 -9.87
N LEU A 68 -3.18 -4.91 -8.92
CA LEU A 68 -4.04 -4.48 -7.83
C LEU A 68 -3.35 -3.46 -6.90
N ALA A 69 -2.08 -3.69 -6.58
CA ALA A 69 -1.27 -2.76 -5.79
C ALA A 69 -0.95 -1.45 -6.54
N VAL A 70 -0.78 -1.50 -7.86
CA VAL A 70 -0.62 -0.28 -8.69
C VAL A 70 -1.89 0.56 -8.68
N LEU A 71 -3.06 -0.06 -8.81
CA LEU A 71 -4.34 0.66 -8.74
C LEU A 71 -4.52 1.29 -7.34
N GLY A 72 -4.27 0.53 -6.28
CA GLY A 72 -4.30 1.04 -4.91
C GLY A 72 -3.34 2.22 -4.69
N LEU A 73 -2.12 2.14 -5.24
CA LEU A 73 -1.16 3.24 -5.22
C LEU A 73 -1.69 4.47 -5.95
N GLY A 74 -2.33 4.30 -7.10
CA GLY A 74 -2.94 5.41 -7.86
C GLY A 74 -3.96 6.19 -7.03
N PHE A 75 -4.86 5.49 -6.34
CA PHE A 75 -5.82 6.13 -5.43
C PHE A 75 -5.14 6.80 -4.22
N ALA A 76 -4.09 6.19 -3.68
CA ALA A 76 -3.32 6.79 -2.58
C ALA A 76 -2.62 8.08 -3.01
N VAL A 77 -1.96 8.07 -4.17
CA VAL A 77 -1.33 9.27 -4.75
C VAL A 77 -2.37 10.36 -4.97
N PHE A 78 -3.51 10.02 -5.57
CA PHE A 78 -4.59 10.98 -5.80
C PHE A 78 -5.09 11.63 -4.51
N GLN A 79 -5.28 10.84 -3.44
CA GLN A 79 -5.70 11.40 -2.14
C GLN A 79 -4.63 12.30 -1.51
N ASN A 80 -3.34 11.97 -1.67
CA ASN A 80 -2.26 12.83 -1.21
C ASN A 80 -2.23 14.16 -1.96
N LEU A 81 -2.44 14.16 -3.27
CA LEU A 81 -2.54 15.39 -4.06
C LEU A 81 -3.69 16.29 -3.57
N GLU A 82 -4.82 15.69 -3.19
CA GLU A 82 -5.96 16.43 -2.63
C GLU A 82 -5.61 17.01 -1.25
N THR A 83 -4.96 16.20 -0.40
CA THR A 83 -4.53 16.62 0.94
C THR A 83 -3.49 17.74 0.89
N TRP A 84 -2.63 17.75 -0.13
CA TRP A 84 -1.64 18.80 -0.35
C TRP A 84 -2.20 20.04 -1.08
N GLY A 85 -3.47 20.03 -1.47
CA GLY A 85 -4.12 21.15 -2.16
C GLY A 85 -3.68 21.34 -3.61
N ILE A 86 -3.03 20.35 -4.21
CA ILE A 86 -2.61 20.38 -5.63
C ILE A 86 -3.83 20.17 -6.54
N VAL A 87 -4.77 19.32 -6.11
CA VAL A 87 -6.05 19.08 -6.81
C VAL A 87 -7.22 19.47 -5.91
N PRO A 88 -8.33 19.98 -6.49
CA PRO A 88 -9.53 20.28 -5.72
C PRO A 88 -10.18 19.00 -5.19
N THR A 89 -10.79 19.09 -4.01
CA THR A 89 -11.60 18.00 -3.46
C THR A 89 -12.73 17.62 -4.40
N ILE A 90 -12.80 16.32 -4.71
CA ILE A 90 -13.84 15.81 -5.60
C ILE A 90 -15.21 15.91 -4.91
N LYS A 91 -16.25 16.23 -5.69
CA LYS A 91 -17.63 16.35 -5.18
C LYS A 91 -18.11 15.05 -4.50
N ALA A 92 -17.64 13.88 -4.94
CA ALA A 92 -17.97 12.60 -4.31
C ALA A 92 -17.47 12.50 -2.85
N CYS A 93 -16.41 13.24 -2.48
CA CYS A 93 -15.90 13.33 -1.12
C CYS A 93 -16.70 14.29 -0.23
N THR A 94 -17.60 15.11 -0.79
CA THR A 94 -18.42 16.08 -0.04
C THR A 94 -19.89 15.63 0.12
N ILE A 95 -20.33 14.63 -0.65
CA ILE A 95 -21.73 14.16 -0.67
C ILE A 95 -22.00 13.09 0.40
N ASN A 96 -20.99 12.29 0.77
CA ASN A 96 -21.12 11.30 1.84
C ASN A 96 -20.81 11.92 3.21
N ALA A 97 -21.60 11.59 4.23
CA ALA A 97 -21.44 12.02 5.64
C ALA A 97 -20.15 11.49 6.32
N GLY A 98 -19.24 10.90 5.54
CA GLY A 98 -18.04 10.16 5.93
C GLY A 98 -16.83 10.99 6.38
N ALA A 99 -16.95 12.33 6.47
CA ALA A 99 -15.85 13.30 6.45
C ALA A 99 -15.20 13.48 5.06
N ALA A 100 -14.67 14.69 4.82
CA ALA A 100 -14.03 15.06 3.56
C ALA A 100 -12.69 14.32 3.39
N CYS A 101 -12.32 14.04 2.14
CA CYS A 101 -11.11 13.27 1.82
C CYS A 101 -9.80 13.99 2.18
N ASN A 102 -9.85 15.29 2.42
CA ASN A 102 -8.75 16.17 2.84
C ASN A 102 -8.77 16.50 4.35
N THR A 103 -9.60 15.83 5.14
CA THR A 103 -9.70 16.11 6.59
C THR A 103 -8.40 15.70 7.29
N PRO A 104 -7.74 16.61 8.04
CA PRO A 104 -6.55 16.26 8.80
C PRO A 104 -6.93 15.47 10.06
N TRP A 105 -6.36 14.28 10.21
CA TRP A 105 -6.60 13.40 11.36
C TRP A 105 -5.40 13.41 12.32
N GLU A 106 -5.67 13.37 13.63
CA GLU A 106 -4.66 13.35 14.71
C GLU A 106 -4.13 11.93 14.94
N VAL A 107 -3.11 11.54 14.16
CA VAL A 107 -2.53 10.18 14.17
C VAL A 107 -1.44 10.04 15.23
N TRP A 108 -0.56 11.02 15.40
CA TRP A 108 0.70 10.91 16.15
C TRP A 108 0.72 11.68 17.49
N GLY A 109 -0.37 12.34 17.87
CA GLY A 109 -0.44 13.21 19.04
C GLY A 109 -1.63 14.16 18.96
N LYS A 110 -1.82 14.98 20.00
CA LYS A 110 -2.85 16.03 20.02
C LYS A 110 -2.30 17.29 19.36
N GLY A 111 -3.05 17.89 18.43
CA GLY A 111 -2.65 19.11 17.72
C GLY A 111 -2.02 18.88 16.34
N GLN A 112 -1.90 19.95 15.57
CA GLN A 112 -1.34 19.94 14.21
C GLN A 112 0.19 20.04 14.20
N ASP A 113 0.84 19.10 14.91
CA ASP A 113 2.30 19.00 14.91
C ASP A 113 2.84 18.68 13.52
N ALA A 114 4.12 19.01 13.28
CA ALA A 114 4.79 18.76 12.00
C ALA A 114 4.66 17.30 11.53
N LEU A 115 4.67 16.33 12.46
CA LEU A 115 4.45 14.92 12.13
C LEU A 115 3.04 14.62 11.61
N ASN A 116 2.00 15.21 12.20
CA ASN A 116 0.62 15.01 11.74
C ASN A 116 0.39 15.62 10.34
N ARG A 117 1.14 16.66 9.98
CA ARG A 117 1.08 17.28 8.65
C ARG A 117 1.85 16.50 7.59
N THR A 118 3.00 15.92 7.94
CA THR A 118 3.85 15.20 6.98
C THR A 118 3.45 13.72 6.83
N LEU A 119 3.09 13.05 7.92
CA LEU A 119 2.79 11.62 7.93
C LEU A 119 1.29 11.39 8.16
N THR A 120 0.51 11.73 7.15
CA THR A 120 -0.95 11.56 7.15
C THR A 120 -1.37 10.12 6.83
N ILE A 121 -2.64 9.78 7.06
CA ILE A 121 -3.19 8.46 6.72
C ILE A 121 -3.00 8.11 5.21
N PRO A 122 -3.26 9.03 4.26
CA PRO A 122 -2.97 8.78 2.84
C PRO A 122 -1.49 8.58 2.53
N VAL A 123 -0.57 9.23 3.24
CA VAL A 123 0.88 9.01 3.05
C VAL A 123 1.25 7.59 3.50
N LEU A 124 0.70 7.13 4.63
CA LEU A 124 0.96 5.78 5.14
C LEU A 124 0.51 4.69 4.15
N SER A 125 -0.67 4.84 3.54
CA SER A 125 -1.15 3.89 2.54
C SER A 125 -0.29 3.92 1.26
N MET A 126 0.12 5.11 0.82
CA MET A 126 1.04 5.27 -0.31
C MET A 126 2.37 4.56 -0.07
N ILE A 127 2.95 4.71 1.13
CA ILE A 127 4.18 4.00 1.53
C ILE A 127 3.94 2.49 1.51
N ALA A 128 2.83 2.00 2.06
CA ALA A 128 2.52 0.57 2.10
C ALA A 128 2.41 -0.05 0.69
N PHE A 129 1.63 0.56 -0.21
CA PHE A 129 1.51 0.08 -1.60
C PHE A 129 2.86 0.15 -2.34
N SER A 130 3.62 1.24 -2.15
CA SER A 130 4.95 1.38 -2.75
C SER A 130 5.93 0.31 -2.27
N ALA A 131 5.92 0.01 -0.96
CA ALA A 131 6.75 -1.03 -0.38
C ALA A 131 6.37 -2.42 -0.91
N ILE A 132 5.07 -2.74 -1.01
CA ILE A 132 4.59 -3.99 -1.62
C ILE A 132 5.08 -4.09 -3.06
N LEU A 133 4.92 -3.03 -3.86
CA LEU A 133 5.39 -3.02 -5.25
C LEU A 133 6.90 -3.20 -5.35
N ALA A 134 7.69 -2.49 -4.52
CA ALA A 134 9.15 -2.60 -4.52
C ALA A 134 9.64 -4.01 -4.16
N LEU A 135 9.03 -4.64 -3.16
CA LEU A 135 9.36 -6.00 -2.74
C LEU A 135 9.03 -7.04 -3.82
N LEU A 136 7.98 -6.79 -4.62
CA LEU A 136 7.51 -7.69 -5.66
C LEU A 136 8.08 -7.40 -7.06
N SER A 137 8.59 -6.19 -7.32
CA SER A 137 9.13 -5.79 -8.63
C SER A 137 10.59 -6.14 -8.84
N TRP A 138 11.37 -6.42 -7.77
CA TRP A 138 12.81 -6.64 -7.88
C TRP A 138 13.16 -7.74 -8.90
N PRO A 139 13.79 -7.39 -10.03
CA PRO A 139 14.15 -8.35 -11.06
C PRO A 139 15.26 -9.28 -10.59
N ARG A 140 15.24 -10.49 -11.16
CA ARG A 140 16.27 -11.51 -11.05
C ARG A 140 17.66 -10.87 -11.24
N SER A 141 18.52 -10.89 -10.23
CA SER A 141 19.95 -10.97 -10.52
C SER A 141 20.12 -12.30 -11.25
N ARG A 142 20.30 -12.26 -12.58
CA ARG A 142 20.74 -13.42 -13.35
C ARG A 142 22.16 -13.73 -12.88
N ALA A 143 22.29 -14.45 -11.78
CA ALA A 143 23.56 -15.07 -11.42
C ALA A 143 23.80 -16.23 -12.40
N ALA A 144 24.93 -16.13 -13.11
CA ALA A 144 25.63 -17.17 -13.85
C ALA A 144 24.88 -17.91 -14.99
N VAL A 145 24.98 -17.41 -16.22
CA VAL A 145 24.88 -18.23 -17.46
C VAL A 145 26.11 -18.01 -18.39
N HIS A 146 27.13 -17.26 -17.96
CA HIS A 146 28.31 -16.96 -18.80
C HIS A 146 29.60 -17.73 -18.45
N GLU A 147 29.55 -18.83 -17.72
CA GLU A 147 30.73 -19.70 -17.49
C GLU A 147 30.77 -20.95 -18.38
N GLY A 148 29.81 -21.14 -19.30
CA GLY A 148 29.72 -22.35 -20.14
C GLY A 148 30.31 -22.24 -21.56
N VAL A 149 30.81 -21.07 -21.98
CA VAL A 149 31.25 -20.83 -23.39
C VAL A 149 32.77 -20.90 -23.56
N SER A 150 33.51 -21.43 -22.58
CA SER A 150 34.98 -21.53 -22.65
C SER A 150 35.53 -22.95 -22.84
N ALA A 151 34.69 -23.94 -23.18
CA ALA A 151 35.09 -25.36 -23.27
C ALA A 151 34.91 -26.01 -24.66
N GLN A 152 34.88 -25.21 -25.74
CA GLN A 152 34.99 -25.73 -27.11
C GLN A 152 35.96 -24.85 -27.92
N GLY A 153 37.25 -25.07 -27.68
CA GLY A 153 38.38 -24.56 -28.44
C GLY A 153 39.49 -25.59 -28.39
#